data_AF-A0A3L7K194-F1
#
_entry.id   AF-A0A3L7K194-F1
#
_cell.length_a   1.000
_cell.length_b   1.000
_cell.length_c   1.000
_cell.angle_alpha   90.00
_cell.angle_beta   90.00
_cell.angle_gamma   90.00
#
_symmetry.space_group_name_H-M   'P 1'
#
loop_
_entity.id
_entity.type
_entity.pdbx_description
1 polymer ?
#
loop_
_entity_poly.entity_id
_entity_poly.type
_entity_poly.pdbx_seq_one_letter_code
_entity_poly.pdbx_strand_id
1 'polypeptide(L)'
;MLKYMLMIVFSTFLLCGCSYSEEKISTFEGQIDYVSGKQIKVDCSNTVAANSEESGDQVGVGYICFAAINGQTKLEDNNGNSLSINDFTIEDKIKIFLESPKNIGKSLESRKFTASKVILIKASPAPK
;
A
#
# COMPACT_ATOMS: atom_id res chain seq x y z
N MET A 1 -6.03 -40.77 -39.70
CA MET A 1 -5.99 -40.51 -38.24
C MET A 1 -4.87 -39.54 -37.84
N LEU A 2 -3.70 -39.59 -38.48
CA LEU A 2 -2.58 -38.64 -38.29
C LEU A 2 -2.93 -37.16 -38.58
N LYS A 3 -3.89 -36.90 -39.50
CA LYS A 3 -4.33 -35.55 -39.90
C LYS A 3 -5.13 -34.82 -38.81
N TYR A 4 -5.88 -35.56 -37.98
CA TYR A 4 -6.63 -35.01 -36.84
C TYR A 4 -5.76 -34.87 -35.59
N MET A 5 -4.69 -35.66 -35.49
CA MET A 5 -3.70 -35.56 -34.41
C MET A 5 -2.92 -34.25 -34.46
N LEU A 6 -2.63 -33.72 -35.66
CA LEU A 6 -1.93 -32.43 -35.80
C LEU A 6 -2.82 -31.21 -35.49
N MET A 7 -4.14 -31.35 -35.68
CA MET A 7 -5.11 -30.27 -35.47
C MET A 7 -5.44 -30.04 -33.99
N ILE A 8 -5.32 -31.07 -33.15
CA ILE A 8 -5.57 -30.96 -31.70
C ILE A 8 -4.40 -30.26 -30.98
N VAL A 9 -3.16 -30.43 -31.46
CA VAL A 9 -1.96 -29.84 -30.85
C VAL A 9 -1.86 -28.32 -31.04
N PHE A 10 -2.46 -27.78 -32.10
CA PHE A 10 -2.49 -26.32 -32.32
C PHE A 10 -3.56 -25.60 -31.49
N SER A 11 -4.56 -26.34 -30.97
CA SER A 11 -5.70 -25.76 -30.26
C SER A 11 -5.48 -25.58 -28.76
N THR A 12 -4.41 -26.14 -28.18
CA THR A 12 -4.12 -26.05 -26.73
C THR A 12 -3.12 -24.95 -26.37
N PHE A 13 -2.60 -24.19 -27.34
CA PHE A 13 -1.62 -23.12 -27.09
C PHE A 13 -2.24 -21.77 -26.67
N LEU A 14 -3.57 -21.72 -26.57
CA LEU A 14 -4.35 -20.56 -26.11
C LEU A 14 -4.87 -20.75 -24.67
N LEU A 15 -4.22 -21.58 -23.86
CA LEU A 15 -4.45 -21.58 -22.42
C LEU A 15 -3.88 -20.29 -21.85
N CYS A 16 -4.76 -19.30 -21.76
CA CYS A 16 -4.76 -18.13 -20.91
C CYS A 16 -3.57 -18.06 -19.95
N GLY A 17 -2.52 -17.37 -20.38
CA GLY A 17 -1.69 -16.65 -19.42
C GLY A 17 -2.59 -15.60 -18.78
N CYS A 18 -3.23 -15.94 -17.65
CA CYS A 18 -3.68 -14.94 -16.70
C CYS A 18 -2.41 -14.22 -16.24
N SER A 19 -2.01 -13.20 -16.97
CA SER A 19 -0.97 -12.27 -16.53
C SER A 19 -1.55 -11.52 -15.35
N TYR A 20 -1.36 -12.09 -14.15
CA TYR A 20 -1.67 -11.44 -12.89
C TYR A 20 -0.76 -10.23 -12.79
N SER A 21 -1.37 -9.06 -12.93
CA SER A 21 -0.71 -7.79 -12.67
C SER A 21 -0.38 -7.74 -11.19
N GLU A 22 0.91 -7.85 -10.83
CA GLU A 22 1.40 -7.42 -9.52
C GLU A 22 1.08 -5.92 -9.36
N GLU A 23 -0.10 -5.58 -8.83
CA GLU A 23 -0.55 -4.20 -8.77
C GLU A 23 0.34 -3.43 -7.79
N LYS A 24 1.13 -2.50 -8.35
CA LYS A 24 2.00 -1.61 -7.58
C LYS A 24 1.22 -0.36 -7.25
N ILE A 25 1.08 -0.06 -5.97
CA ILE A 25 0.45 1.17 -5.53
C ILE A 25 1.48 2.30 -5.42
N SER A 26 1.05 3.51 -5.76
CA SER A 26 1.84 4.74 -5.54
C SER A 26 1.32 5.55 -4.36
N THR A 27 0.08 5.30 -3.92
CA THR A 27 -0.56 6.02 -2.82
C THR A 27 -1.62 5.17 -2.13
N PHE A 28 -1.86 5.43 -0.85
CA PHE A 28 -2.98 4.86 -0.10
C PHE A 28 -3.33 5.74 1.10
N GLU A 29 -4.48 5.47 1.70
CA GLU A 29 -4.92 6.09 2.95
C GLU A 29 -4.86 5.10 4.10
N GLY A 30 -4.55 5.58 5.29
CA GLY A 30 -4.52 4.76 6.50
C GLY A 30 -4.55 5.60 7.77
N GLN A 31 -4.71 4.92 8.90
CA GLN A 31 -4.70 5.54 10.21
C GLN A 31 -3.31 5.38 10.85
N ILE A 32 -2.82 6.41 11.52
CA ILE A 32 -1.53 6.35 12.22
C ILE A 32 -1.67 5.50 13.48
N ASP A 33 -0.83 4.47 13.57
CA ASP A 33 -0.69 3.64 14.78
C ASP A 33 0.42 4.16 15.69
N TYR A 34 1.46 4.75 15.09
CA TYR A 34 2.63 5.22 15.83
C TYR A 34 3.44 6.24 15.03
N VAL A 35 3.93 7.27 15.71
CA VAL A 35 4.88 8.24 15.16
C VAL A 35 6.12 8.27 16.03
N SER A 36 7.29 8.14 15.42
CA SER A 36 8.57 8.31 16.12
C SER A 36 9.65 8.83 15.20
N GLY A 37 10.10 10.06 15.47
CA GLY A 37 11.22 10.69 14.77
C GLY A 37 10.97 10.74 13.27
N LYS A 38 11.65 9.88 12.50
CA LYS A 38 11.59 9.80 11.04
C LYS A 38 10.77 8.62 10.52
N GLN A 39 9.89 8.04 11.34
CA GLN A 39 9.06 6.91 10.96
C GLN A 39 7.61 7.13 11.38
N ILE A 40 6.69 6.83 10.46
CA ILE A 40 5.26 6.71 10.72
C ILE A 40 4.86 5.26 10.48
N LYS A 41 4.19 4.64 11.45
CA LYS A 41 3.52 3.35 11.29
C LYS A 41 2.04 3.61 11.03
N VAL A 42 1.53 3.01 9.98
CA VAL A 42 0.16 3.25 9.51
C VAL A 42 -0.54 1.91 9.34
N ASP A 43 -1.80 1.84 9.75
CA ASP A 43 -2.68 0.75 9.38
C ASP A 43 -2.91 0.78 7.86
N CYS A 44 -2.40 -0.24 7.18
CA CYS A 44 -2.57 -0.44 5.74
C CYS A 44 -3.34 -1.72 5.44
N SER A 45 -4.11 -2.25 6.40
CA SER A 45 -4.80 -3.53 6.28
C SER A 45 -5.71 -3.59 5.06
N ASN A 46 -6.52 -2.55 4.86
CA ASN A 46 -7.42 -2.44 3.71
C ASN A 46 -6.65 -2.46 2.39
N THR A 47 -5.52 -1.78 2.33
CA THR A 47 -4.70 -1.70 1.12
C THR A 47 -3.97 -3.01 0.86
N VAL A 48 -3.43 -3.66 1.89
CA VAL A 48 -2.76 -4.96 1.78
C VAL A 48 -3.75 -6.03 1.33
N ALA A 49 -4.93 -6.11 1.94
CA ALA A 49 -5.97 -7.08 1.56
C ALA A 49 -6.44 -6.90 0.11
N ALA A 50 -6.51 -5.67 -0.37
CA ALA A 50 -6.83 -5.38 -1.78
C ALA A 50 -5.71 -5.75 -2.77
N ASN A 51 -4.47 -5.93 -2.29
CA ASN A 51 -3.27 -6.16 -3.13
C ASN A 51 -2.59 -7.51 -2.86
N SER A 52 -3.21 -8.39 -2.08
CA SER A 52 -2.69 -9.73 -1.77
C SER A 52 -3.28 -10.80 -2.68
N GLU A 53 -2.45 -11.77 -3.09
CA GLU A 53 -2.85 -12.93 -3.89
C GLU A 53 -3.82 -13.86 -3.11
N GLU A 54 -3.68 -13.93 -1.79
CA GLU A 54 -4.58 -14.65 -0.88
C GLU A 54 -5.74 -13.74 -0.43
N SER A 55 -6.68 -13.47 -1.32
CA SER A 55 -7.88 -12.66 -1.04
C SER A 55 -8.94 -13.37 -0.16
N GLY A 56 -8.54 -14.32 0.68
CA GLY A 56 -9.46 -15.24 1.37
C GLY A 56 -9.37 -15.27 2.90
N ASP A 57 -8.20 -15.48 3.50
CA ASP A 57 -8.15 -16.11 4.83
C ASP A 57 -7.45 -15.31 5.94
N GLN A 58 -6.93 -14.11 5.67
CA GLN A 58 -6.23 -13.29 6.68
C GLN A 58 -6.97 -11.98 7.01
N VAL A 59 -8.30 -11.97 6.84
CA VAL A 59 -9.19 -10.89 7.29
C VAL A 59 -9.28 -10.94 8.83
N GLY A 60 -8.26 -10.42 9.51
CA GLY A 60 -8.22 -10.41 10.97
C GLY A 60 -6.87 -10.05 11.60
N VAL A 61 -5.77 -10.10 10.84
CA VAL A 61 -4.46 -9.63 11.29
C VAL A 61 -4.26 -8.20 10.79
N GLY A 62 -4.26 -7.22 11.70
CA GLY A 62 -3.94 -5.84 11.36
C GLY A 62 -2.56 -5.76 10.69
N TYR A 63 -2.49 -5.18 9.50
CA TYR A 63 -1.26 -5.01 8.76
C TYR A 63 -0.72 -3.60 8.93
N ILE A 64 0.50 -3.52 9.49
CA ILE A 64 1.22 -2.26 9.68
C ILE A 64 2.20 -2.03 8.54
N CYS A 65 2.12 -0.84 7.95
CA CYS A 65 3.09 -0.34 7.00
C CYS A 65 4.03 0.67 7.67
N PHE A 66 5.29 0.66 7.26
CA PHE A 66 6.35 1.51 7.82
C PHE A 66 6.76 2.54 6.78
N ALA A 67 6.33 3.78 6.96
CA ALA A 67 6.70 4.91 6.14
C ALA A 67 7.91 5.63 6.76
N ALA A 68 9.04 5.59 6.07
CA ALA A 68 10.20 6.41 6.40
C ALA A 68 10.02 7.83 5.86
N ILE A 69 10.34 8.81 6.71
CA ILE A 69 10.28 10.24 6.42
C ILE A 69 11.72 10.77 6.33
N ASN A 70 12.05 11.44 5.24
CA ASN A 70 13.37 12.02 5.03
C ASN A 70 13.27 13.51 4.70
N GLY A 71 14.40 14.16 4.41
CA GLY A 71 14.43 15.61 4.11
C GLY A 71 13.75 16.01 2.80
N GLN A 72 13.32 15.05 1.99
CA GLN A 72 12.62 15.27 0.72
C GLN A 72 11.12 14.96 0.82
N THR A 73 10.67 14.30 1.90
CA THR A 73 9.25 14.01 2.13
C THR A 73 8.48 15.30 2.38
N LYS A 74 7.44 15.56 1.59
CA LYS A 74 6.53 16.68 1.82
C LYS A 74 5.47 16.30 2.85
N LEU A 75 5.31 17.11 3.88
CA LEU A 75 4.30 16.93 4.91
C LEU A 75 3.31 18.08 4.81
N GLU A 76 2.05 17.78 4.56
CA GLU A 76 1.03 18.80 4.28
C GLU A 76 -0.32 18.46 4.93
N ASP A 77 -1.20 19.45 5.10
CA ASP A 77 -2.62 19.24 5.35
C ASP A 77 -3.42 19.19 4.03
N ASN A 78 -4.74 18.97 4.11
CA ASN A 78 -5.61 18.97 2.93
C ASN A 78 -5.67 20.31 2.15
N ASN A 79 -5.23 21.41 2.77
CA ASN A 79 -5.19 22.73 2.15
C ASN A 79 -3.83 23.02 1.48
N GLY A 80 -2.88 22.10 1.59
CA GLY A 80 -1.51 22.26 1.10
C GLY A 80 -0.61 23.08 2.03
N ASN A 81 -1.04 23.35 3.26
CA ASN A 81 -0.19 23.98 4.25
C ASN A 81 0.91 23.01 4.67
N SER A 82 2.16 23.48 4.70
CA SER A 82 3.28 22.68 5.17
C SER A 82 3.12 22.36 6.65
N LEU A 83 3.28 21.08 7.00
CA LEU A 83 3.32 20.57 8.36
C LEU A 83 4.74 20.13 8.73
N SER A 84 4.96 19.95 10.02
CA SER A 84 6.10 19.24 10.59
C SER A 84 5.68 17.82 10.97
N ILE A 85 6.67 16.94 11.19
CA ILE A 85 6.38 15.58 11.66
C ILE A 85 5.69 15.54 13.03
N ASN A 86 5.86 16.59 13.84
CA ASN A 86 5.27 16.71 15.17
C ASN A 86 3.77 17.06 15.12
N ASP A 87 3.26 17.48 13.96
CA ASP A 87 1.84 17.77 13.75
C ASP A 87 1.03 16.49 13.46
N PHE A 88 1.71 15.36 13.27
CA PHE A 88 1.09 14.05 13.09
C PHE A 88 1.08 13.29 14.41
N THR A 89 -0.08 12.76 14.77
CA THR A 89 -0.34 12.06 16.02
C THR A 89 -1.00 10.71 15.77
N ILE A 90 -0.99 9.87 16.80
CA ILE A 90 -1.68 8.58 16.78
C ILE A 90 -3.17 8.81 16.50
N GLU A 91 -3.78 7.91 15.74
CA GLU A 91 -5.16 7.94 15.25
C GLU A 91 -5.48 8.97 14.16
N ASP A 92 -4.53 9.82 13.75
CA ASP A 92 -4.72 10.67 12.57
C ASP A 92 -4.97 9.82 11.32
N LYS A 93 -5.93 10.26 10.49
CA LYS A 93 -6.11 9.70 9.15
C LYS A 93 -5.23 10.46 8.17
N ILE A 94 -4.37 9.73 7.47
CA ILE A 94 -3.41 10.29 6.50
C ILE A 94 -3.52 9.63 5.13
N LYS A 95 -3.09 10.38 4.10
CA LYS A 95 -2.80 9.85 2.78
C LYS A 95 -1.30 9.85 2.56
N ILE A 96 -0.77 8.72 2.14
CA ILE A 96 0.65 8.54 1.88
C ILE A 96 0.86 8.39 0.38
N PHE A 97 1.89 9.05 -0.13
CA PHE A 97 2.46 8.84 -1.46
C PHE A 97 3.83 8.22 -1.29
N LEU A 98 4.06 7.10 -1.96
CA LEU A 98 5.33 6.40 -1.95
C LEU A 98 6.33 7.14 -2.84
N GLU A 99 7.61 7.05 -2.53
CA GLU A 99 8.68 7.53 -3.43
C GLU A 99 8.72 6.75 -4.75
N SER A 100 8.44 5.45 -4.68
CA SER A 100 8.35 4.57 -5.84
C SER A 100 7.17 3.60 -5.71
N PRO A 101 6.40 3.32 -6.78
CA PRO A 101 5.31 2.36 -6.71
C PRO A 101 5.75 0.97 -6.24
N LYS A 102 4.98 0.35 -5.34
CA LYS A 102 5.34 -0.93 -4.71
C LYS A 102 4.11 -1.81 -4.49
N ASN A 103 4.27 -3.12 -4.60
CA ASN A 103 3.26 -4.07 -4.15
C ASN A 103 3.45 -4.33 -2.65
N ILE A 104 2.61 -3.72 -1.81
CA ILE A 104 2.68 -3.85 -0.35
C ILE A 104 1.98 -5.12 0.19
N GLY A 105 1.25 -5.84 -0.67
CA GLY A 105 0.61 -7.11 -0.36
C GLY A 105 1.56 -8.31 -0.39
N LYS A 106 2.67 -8.19 -1.11
CA LYS A 106 3.63 -9.29 -1.38
C LYS A 106 4.31 -9.87 -0.14
N SER A 107 4.77 -9.05 0.81
CA SER A 107 5.48 -9.54 2.01
C SER A 107 5.55 -8.49 3.12
N LEU A 108 5.99 -8.88 4.32
CA LEU A 108 6.27 -7.94 5.41
C LEU A 108 7.31 -6.88 5.03
N GLU A 109 8.36 -7.27 4.30
CA GLU A 109 9.38 -6.32 3.82
C GLU A 109 8.85 -5.39 2.73
N SER A 110 7.83 -5.82 1.97
CA SER A 110 7.23 -4.96 0.96
C SER A 110 6.45 -3.79 1.58
N ARG A 111 6.05 -3.88 2.86
CA ARG A 111 5.35 -2.85 3.64
C ARG A 111 6.27 -1.76 4.25
N LYS A 112 7.59 -1.86 4.05
CA LYS A 112 8.55 -0.82 4.42
C LYS A 112 8.91 0.03 3.19
N PHE A 113 8.77 1.34 3.26
CA PHE A 113 9.06 2.23 2.13
C PHE A 113 9.35 3.65 2.60
N THR A 114 9.91 4.46 1.70
CA THR A 114 10.07 5.91 1.90
C THR A 114 8.85 6.64 1.33
N ALA A 115 8.33 7.62 2.07
CA ALA A 115 7.25 8.47 1.59
C ALA A 115 7.82 9.67 0.81
N SER A 116 7.23 9.96 -0.35
CA SER A 116 7.46 11.21 -1.08
C SER A 116 6.57 12.34 -0.54
N LYS A 117 5.35 12.02 -0.10
CA LYS A 117 4.41 12.97 0.48
C LYS A 117 3.49 12.29 1.50
N VAL A 118 3.15 13.01 2.57
CA VAL A 118 2.13 12.62 3.54
C VAL A 118 1.15 13.79 3.71
N ILE A 119 -0.14 13.51 3.58
CA ILE A 119 -1.21 14.49 3.76
C ILE A 119 -2.04 14.12 4.98
N LEU A 120 -2.20 15.05 5.91
CA LEU A 120 -3.15 14.93 7.02
C LEU A 120 -4.58 15.14 6.50
N ILE A 121 -5.37 14.05 6.45
CA ILE A 121 -6.76 14.10 5.99
C ILE A 121 -7.69 14.52 7.13
N LYS A 122 -7.48 13.94 8.31
CA LYS A 122 -8.32 14.19 9.49
C LYS A 122 -7.48 13.97 10.74
N ALA A 123 -7.42 15.00 11.59
CA ALA A 123 -6.78 14.89 12.90
C ALA A 123 -7.58 13.95 13.82
N SER A 124 -6.87 13.26 14.70
CA SER A 124 -7.44 12.50 15.80
C SER A 124 -8.33 13.42 16.65
N PRO A 125 -9.50 12.94 17.10
CA PRO A 125 -10.31 13.71 18.05
C PRO A 125 -9.49 13.96 19.32
N ALA A 126 -9.50 15.20 19.82
CA ALA A 126 -8.89 15.50 21.10
C ALA A 126 -9.47 14.57 22.18
N PRO A 127 -8.63 14.02 23.09
CA PRO A 127 -9.13 13.22 24.19
C PRO A 127 -10.15 14.05 24.98
N LYS A 128 -11.34 13.48 25.18
CA LYS A 128 -12.41 14.09 26.00
C LYS A 128 -12.01 14.17 27.47
#